data_AF-A0A957WZA5-F1
#
_entry.id   AF-A0A957WZA5-F1
#
_cell.length_a   1.000
_cell.length_b   1.000
_cell.length_c   1.000
_cell.angle_alpha   90.00
_cell.angle_beta   90.00
_cell.angle_gamma   90.00
#
_symmetry.space_group_name_H-M   'P 1'
#
loop_
_entity.id
_entity.type
_entity.pdbx_description
1 polymer ?
#
loop_
_entity_poly.entity_id
_entity_poly.type
_entity_poly.pdbx_seq_one_letter_code
_entity_poly.pdbx_strand_id
1 'polypeptide(L)'
;MIDACNLDEPQTATTGQVISGQRINESGLNLADKESLTLSWDIHAERGLKCTDCHYALNNPRHAQDAADSRPEHLVYDPRRLEIGEYLERPNHNFARGESAQYTVDPDLKGSMRRCESCHAAEQTHSDWLPYTARHLEVLACESCHIPELNAPAVSSYDWTVLTTAGAAVTDCRGLDGDDPVNDLVTGYQPVLMQRSNVDGKTLLAPYNLITSWYWIYDDPNGESYPVRLVDLQAAYLEGDHYVPAILEAFDADQDGELSKTELVIDSDAKESVVKEQLTALGLTNPRIEGQVQPYSINHDVARSEWATSDCQTCHHDDSLVTQPLKLANNTPGGVTPTFVSDTNVATSGTLNQINGALFYTPQPEADGVYIFGRNRVAWVDWVGLLAFLGALV
;
A
#
# COMPACT_ATOMS: atom_id res chain seq x y z
N MET A 1 3.32 5.69 -20.80
CA MET A 1 1.94 6.19 -20.61
C MET A 1 1.44 5.37 -19.45
N ILE A 2 1.00 5.98 -18.35
CA ILE A 2 0.54 5.22 -17.19
C ILE A 2 -0.72 4.48 -17.62
N ASP A 3 -0.67 3.15 -17.51
CA ASP A 3 -1.80 2.27 -17.74
C ASP A 3 -2.35 1.84 -16.38
N ALA A 4 -3.59 2.23 -16.08
CA ALA A 4 -4.11 2.15 -14.73
C ALA A 4 -4.17 0.70 -14.27
N CYS A 5 -3.65 0.43 -13.07
CA CYS A 5 -3.72 -0.90 -12.45
C CYS A 5 -3.10 -2.03 -13.30
N ASN A 6 -2.27 -1.70 -14.31
CA ASN A 6 -1.62 -2.67 -15.16
C ASN A 6 -0.41 -3.30 -14.44
N LEU A 7 -0.46 -4.63 -14.25
CA LEU A 7 0.59 -5.39 -13.58
C LEU A 7 1.91 -5.52 -14.36
N ASP A 8 1.97 -5.09 -15.62
CA ASP A 8 3.23 -4.87 -16.34
C ASP A 8 4.05 -3.71 -15.72
N GLU A 9 3.37 -2.79 -15.03
CA GLU A 9 3.94 -1.69 -14.23
C GLU A 9 3.58 -1.88 -12.74
N PRO A 10 4.07 -2.95 -12.08
CA PRO A 10 3.51 -3.42 -10.81
C PRO A 10 3.67 -2.41 -9.68
N GLN A 11 4.70 -1.57 -9.69
CA GLN A 11 4.86 -0.52 -8.68
C GLN A 11 3.72 0.50 -8.79
N THR A 12 3.50 1.06 -9.98
CA THR A 12 2.42 2.03 -10.22
C THR A 12 1.06 1.37 -10.01
N ALA A 13 0.84 0.15 -10.52
CA ALA A 13 -0.42 -0.56 -10.33
C ALA A 13 -0.75 -0.81 -8.85
N THR A 14 0.23 -1.20 -8.02
CA THR A 14 -0.04 -1.56 -6.62
C THR A 14 -0.04 -0.40 -5.64
N THR A 15 0.49 0.77 -6.03
CA THR A 15 0.71 1.88 -5.09
C THR A 15 0.44 3.27 -5.65
N GLY A 16 0.14 3.42 -6.92
CA GLY A 16 0.00 4.72 -7.57
C GLY A 16 1.32 5.50 -7.71
N GLN A 17 2.46 4.95 -7.25
CA GLN A 17 3.76 5.63 -7.34
C GLN A 17 4.22 5.79 -8.80
N VAL A 18 4.63 6.99 -9.18
CA VAL A 18 5.17 7.36 -10.50
C VAL A 18 6.53 8.04 -10.35
N ILE A 19 7.60 7.30 -10.65
CA ILE A 19 8.97 7.82 -10.54
C ILE A 19 9.31 8.67 -11.77
N SER A 20 8.90 9.95 -11.77
CA SER A 20 9.13 10.87 -12.87
C SER A 20 9.36 12.31 -12.41
N GLY A 21 10.30 12.99 -13.06
CA GLY A 21 10.50 14.43 -12.88
C GLY A 21 9.53 15.29 -13.69
N GLN A 22 8.65 14.68 -14.50
CA GLN A 22 7.61 15.38 -15.26
C GLN A 22 6.59 16.00 -14.32
N ARG A 23 6.09 17.20 -14.66
CA ARG A 23 4.94 17.79 -13.95
C ARG A 23 3.67 16.98 -14.16
N ILE A 24 2.89 16.84 -13.11
CA ILE A 24 1.66 16.03 -13.11
C ILE A 24 0.64 16.60 -14.11
N ASN A 25 0.50 17.93 -14.16
CA ASN A 25 -0.38 18.62 -15.11
C ASN A 25 0.03 18.47 -16.58
N GLU A 26 1.27 18.08 -16.87
CA GLU A 26 1.77 17.81 -18.22
C GLU A 26 1.60 16.33 -18.63
N SER A 27 1.04 15.49 -17.74
CA SER A 27 0.78 14.08 -18.03
C SER A 27 -0.32 13.88 -19.07
N GLY A 28 -0.38 12.68 -19.64
CA GLY A 28 -1.47 12.26 -20.54
C GLY A 28 -2.77 11.86 -19.82
N LEU A 29 -2.81 11.93 -18.49
CA LEU A 29 -3.96 11.46 -17.70
C LEU A 29 -5.08 12.49 -17.63
N ASN A 30 -6.31 12.03 -17.52
CA ASN A 30 -7.48 12.87 -17.29
C ASN A 30 -7.67 13.13 -15.78
N LEU A 31 -6.78 13.94 -15.20
CA LEU A 31 -6.72 14.20 -13.76
C LEU A 31 -7.79 15.19 -13.30
N ALA A 32 -8.37 14.95 -12.12
CA ALA A 32 -9.10 15.96 -11.37
C ALA A 32 -8.19 17.16 -11.05
N ASP A 33 -8.71 18.37 -11.22
CA ASP A 33 -8.00 19.63 -10.98
C ASP A 33 -6.60 19.72 -11.65
N LYS A 34 -6.43 19.06 -12.80
CA LYS A 34 -5.16 18.89 -13.51
C LYS A 34 -4.32 20.16 -13.60
N GLU A 35 -4.90 21.28 -13.98
CA GLU A 35 -4.19 22.55 -14.16
C GLU A 35 -3.48 23.04 -12.89
N SER A 36 -4.00 22.67 -11.71
CA SER A 36 -3.42 23.03 -10.40
C SER A 36 -2.23 22.15 -10.00
N LEU A 37 -2.11 20.93 -10.56
CA LEU A 37 -1.11 19.92 -10.23
C LEU A 37 0.26 20.24 -10.89
N THR A 38 0.82 21.38 -10.52
CA THR A 38 2.06 21.93 -11.09
C THR A 38 3.34 21.33 -10.51
N LEU A 39 3.22 20.45 -9.51
CA LEU A 39 4.32 19.66 -8.96
C LEU A 39 4.77 18.55 -9.93
N SER A 40 6.01 18.11 -9.79
CA SER A 40 6.48 16.86 -10.40
C SER A 40 5.84 15.65 -9.72
N TRP A 41 5.76 14.52 -10.42
CA TRP A 41 5.38 13.25 -9.78
C TRP A 41 6.30 12.94 -8.60
N ASP A 42 7.61 13.05 -8.78
CA ASP A 42 8.60 12.84 -7.71
C ASP A 42 9.70 13.91 -7.74
N ILE A 43 9.86 14.62 -6.62
CA ILE A 43 10.85 15.71 -6.50
C ILE A 43 12.29 15.21 -6.65
N HIS A 44 12.59 13.99 -6.24
CA HIS A 44 13.93 13.42 -6.37
C HIS A 44 14.25 13.16 -7.84
N ALA A 45 13.28 12.66 -8.61
CA ALA A 45 13.40 12.50 -10.05
C ALA A 45 13.53 13.86 -10.76
N GLU A 46 12.73 14.87 -10.38
CA GLU A 46 12.86 16.26 -10.87
C GLU A 46 14.27 16.82 -10.65
N ARG A 47 14.85 16.55 -9.47
CA ARG A 47 16.20 17.00 -9.08
C ARG A 47 17.33 16.14 -9.61
N GLY A 48 17.01 15.15 -10.43
CA GLY A 48 17.98 14.36 -11.17
C GLY A 48 18.60 13.22 -10.38
N LEU A 49 18.10 12.89 -9.19
CA LEU A 49 18.47 11.66 -8.49
C LEU A 49 18.10 10.46 -9.37
N LYS A 50 18.98 9.45 -9.36
CA LYS A 50 18.84 8.22 -10.11
C LYS A 50 18.48 7.08 -9.16
N CYS A 51 17.88 6.03 -9.71
CA CYS A 51 17.51 4.83 -8.94
C CYS A 51 18.70 4.32 -8.11
N THR A 52 19.91 4.35 -8.68
CA THR A 52 21.15 3.87 -8.05
C THR A 52 21.68 4.78 -6.94
N ASP A 53 21.17 6.01 -6.77
CA ASP A 53 21.59 6.86 -5.65
C ASP A 53 21.01 6.36 -4.31
N CYS A 54 19.87 5.67 -4.36
CA CYS A 54 19.23 4.97 -3.24
C CYS A 54 19.45 3.45 -3.31
N HIS A 55 19.17 2.85 -4.47
CA HIS A 55 19.34 1.41 -4.75
C HIS A 55 20.71 1.09 -5.35
N TYR A 56 21.79 1.48 -4.66
CA TYR A 56 23.15 1.24 -5.12
C TYR A 56 23.55 -0.23 -4.95
N ALA A 57 24.48 -0.71 -5.78
CA ALA A 57 25.16 -1.99 -5.54
C ALA A 57 25.96 -1.90 -4.23
N LEU A 58 25.82 -2.88 -3.32
CA LEU A 58 26.42 -2.80 -1.98
C LEU A 58 27.95 -2.69 -1.98
N ASN A 59 28.61 -3.21 -3.02
CA ASN A 59 30.07 -3.10 -3.19
C ASN A 59 30.51 -1.93 -4.07
N ASN A 60 29.61 -1.02 -4.45
CA ASN A 60 29.95 0.15 -5.25
C ASN A 60 30.88 1.08 -4.45
N PRO A 61 32.12 1.33 -4.88
CA PRO A 61 33.10 2.05 -4.07
C PRO A 61 32.77 3.52 -3.79
N ARG A 62 31.85 4.12 -4.56
CA ARG A 62 31.32 5.47 -4.32
C ARG A 62 30.29 5.51 -3.19
N HIS A 63 29.51 4.44 -3.03
CA HIS A 63 28.40 4.38 -2.08
C HIS A 63 28.65 3.46 -0.90
N ALA A 64 29.61 2.54 -1.02
CA ALA A 64 30.10 1.67 0.02
C ALA A 64 30.46 2.55 1.22
N GLN A 65 29.57 2.54 2.19
CA GLN A 65 29.80 3.16 3.47
C GLN A 65 30.82 2.27 4.17
N ASP A 66 31.81 2.87 4.83
CA ASP A 66 32.54 2.15 5.87
C ASP A 66 31.44 1.74 6.87
N ALA A 67 31.02 0.47 6.90
CA ALA A 67 30.10 0.04 7.94
C ALA A 67 30.81 0.35 9.27
N ALA A 68 30.26 1.28 10.04
CA ALA A 68 30.94 1.84 11.22
C ALA A 68 31.38 0.72 12.18
N ASP A 69 30.61 -0.37 12.22
CA ASP A 69 30.86 -1.57 13.03
C ASP A 69 32.03 -2.43 12.51
N SER A 70 32.35 -2.35 11.22
CA SER A 70 33.46 -3.07 10.58
C SER A 70 34.74 -2.23 10.50
N ARG A 71 34.62 -0.90 10.64
CA ARG A 71 35.77 0.01 10.66
C ARG A 71 36.44 -0.08 12.02
N PRO A 72 37.74 -0.42 12.10
CA PRO A 72 38.46 -0.40 13.36
C PRO A 72 38.29 0.96 14.06
N GLU A 73 37.99 0.94 15.37
CA GLU A 73 37.66 2.16 16.16
C GLU A 73 38.69 3.29 16.06
N HIS A 74 39.96 2.96 15.77
CA HIS A 74 41.05 3.92 15.63
C HIS A 74 41.14 4.58 14.25
N LEU A 75 40.34 4.14 13.26
CA LEU A 75 40.33 4.71 11.92
C LEU A 75 39.20 5.73 11.77
N VAL A 76 39.56 6.97 11.44
CA VAL A 76 38.62 8.01 11.03
C VAL A 76 38.15 7.79 9.58
N TYR A 77 38.95 7.10 8.78
CA TYR A 77 38.70 6.78 7.37
C TYR A 77 39.37 5.46 7.00
N ASP A 78 38.63 4.55 6.35
CA ASP A 78 39.19 3.29 5.83
C ASP A 78 39.36 3.33 4.31
N PRO A 79 40.60 3.37 3.79
CA PRO A 79 40.85 3.41 2.35
C PRO A 79 40.64 2.07 1.64
N ARG A 80 40.39 0.96 2.36
CA ARG A 80 40.32 -0.41 1.80
C ARG A 80 38.99 -0.69 1.09
N ARG A 81 38.73 0.04 0.01
CA ARG A 81 37.55 -0.14 -0.84
C ARG A 81 37.98 -0.78 -2.16
N LEU A 82 37.03 -1.40 -2.87
CA LEU A 82 37.30 -1.89 -4.21
C LEU A 82 37.72 -0.72 -5.10
N GLU A 83 38.76 -0.92 -5.90
CA GLU A 83 39.07 0.03 -6.97
C GLU A 83 37.97 0.00 -8.02
N ILE A 84 37.76 1.12 -8.74
CA ILE A 84 36.67 1.18 -9.73
C ILE A 84 36.82 0.11 -10.82
N GLY A 85 38.05 -0.25 -11.19
CA GLY A 85 38.33 -1.34 -12.13
C GLY A 85 37.88 -2.70 -11.59
N GLU A 86 38.16 -3.00 -10.32
CA GLU A 86 37.77 -4.26 -9.68
C GLU A 86 36.24 -4.38 -9.52
N TYR A 87 35.58 -3.27 -9.19
CA TYR A 87 34.12 -3.20 -9.16
C TYR A 87 33.49 -3.49 -10.53
N LEU A 88 34.07 -2.97 -11.62
CA LEU A 88 33.57 -3.21 -12.97
C LEU A 88 33.74 -4.67 -13.41
N GLU A 89 34.76 -5.38 -12.91
CA GLU A 89 34.94 -6.81 -13.16
C GLU A 89 33.94 -7.67 -12.37
N ARG A 90 33.56 -7.23 -11.16
CA ARG A 90 32.74 -8.02 -10.23
C ARG A 90 31.72 -7.17 -9.45
N PRO A 91 30.74 -6.55 -10.13
CA PRO A 91 29.73 -5.77 -9.44
C PRO A 91 28.75 -6.69 -8.70
N ASN A 92 28.39 -6.30 -7.47
CA ASN A 92 27.33 -6.96 -6.74
C ASN A 92 25.99 -6.52 -7.34
N HIS A 93 25.23 -7.46 -7.89
CA HIS A 93 23.91 -7.18 -8.47
C HIS A 93 22.77 -7.24 -7.43
N ASN A 94 23.10 -7.46 -6.16
CA ASN A 94 22.18 -7.23 -5.05
C ASN A 94 22.22 -5.74 -4.70
N PHE A 95 21.20 -5.02 -5.17
CA PHE A 95 21.02 -3.61 -4.86
C PHE A 95 20.51 -3.40 -3.45
N ALA A 96 20.90 -2.26 -2.86
CA ALA A 96 20.43 -1.85 -1.56
C ALA A 96 18.90 -1.80 -1.52
N ARG A 97 18.32 -2.37 -0.45
CA ARG A 97 16.87 -2.47 -0.27
C ARG A 97 16.42 -1.79 1.01
N GLY A 98 15.22 -1.22 0.96
CA GLY A 98 14.50 -0.74 2.12
C GLY A 98 13.88 -1.89 2.90
N GLU A 99 12.76 -1.60 3.56
CA GLU A 99 12.04 -2.51 4.46
C GLU A 99 10.55 -2.57 4.12
N SER A 100 10.24 -2.65 2.82
CA SER A 100 8.86 -2.69 2.30
C SER A 100 8.07 -3.87 2.86
N ALA A 101 6.78 -3.64 3.15
CA ALA A 101 5.91 -4.62 3.79
C ALA A 101 5.50 -5.81 2.90
N GLN A 102 5.52 -5.60 1.58
CA GLN A 102 5.00 -6.56 0.60
C GLN A 102 6.02 -7.59 0.09
N TYR A 103 7.27 -7.56 0.56
CA TYR A 103 8.31 -8.48 0.10
C TYR A 103 9.11 -9.05 1.25
N THR A 104 9.39 -10.35 1.19
CA THR A 104 10.46 -10.95 2.00
C THR A 104 11.81 -10.49 1.44
N VAL A 105 12.40 -9.49 2.10
CA VAL A 105 13.75 -9.02 1.77
C VAL A 105 14.76 -9.96 2.43
N ASP A 106 15.79 -10.35 1.69
CA ASP A 106 16.94 -11.07 2.25
C ASP A 106 17.43 -10.33 3.51
N PRO A 107 17.57 -11.02 4.66
CA PRO A 107 18.02 -10.39 5.90
C PRO A 107 19.29 -9.55 5.75
N ASP A 108 20.23 -9.97 4.88
CA ASP A 108 21.50 -9.27 4.66
C ASP A 108 21.34 -7.98 3.82
N LEU A 109 20.22 -7.82 3.11
CA LEU A 109 19.91 -6.64 2.30
C LEU A 109 18.93 -5.69 2.99
N LYS A 110 18.21 -6.14 4.02
CA LYS A 110 17.14 -5.38 4.67
C LYS A 110 17.71 -4.13 5.34
N GLY A 111 17.19 -2.96 4.94
CA GLY A 111 17.63 -1.67 5.51
C GLY A 111 19.01 -1.19 5.06
N SER A 112 19.58 -1.77 4.00
CA SER A 112 20.85 -1.32 3.41
C SER A 112 20.72 -0.05 2.56
N MET A 113 19.49 0.28 2.14
CA MET A 113 19.18 1.51 1.41
C MET A 113 19.31 2.73 2.31
N ARG A 114 19.78 3.86 1.75
CA ARG A 114 19.79 5.14 2.45
C ARG A 114 18.36 5.57 2.79
N ARG A 115 18.20 6.14 3.98
CA ARG A 115 16.92 6.73 4.44
C ARG A 115 16.95 8.24 4.26
N CYS A 116 15.80 8.88 4.44
CA CYS A 116 15.63 10.33 4.32
C CYS A 116 16.69 11.11 5.11
N GLU A 117 16.95 10.69 6.34
CA GLU A 117 17.89 11.31 7.29
C GLU A 117 19.35 11.10 6.90
N SER A 118 19.65 10.21 5.95
CA SER A 118 21.00 10.05 5.41
C SER A 118 21.41 11.22 4.52
N CYS A 119 20.43 12.01 4.03
CA CYS A 119 20.66 13.18 3.17
C CYS A 119 20.06 14.47 3.73
N HIS A 120 18.98 14.38 4.52
CA HIS A 120 18.23 15.54 5.02
C HIS A 120 18.46 15.77 6.52
N ALA A 121 18.78 17.01 6.91
CA ALA A 121 18.86 17.43 8.31
C ALA A 121 17.48 17.85 8.85
N ALA A 122 16.58 16.86 9.02
CA ALA A 122 15.16 17.10 9.27
C ALA A 122 14.88 18.00 10.48
N GLU A 123 15.50 17.77 11.63
CA GLU A 123 15.22 18.58 12.83
C GLU A 123 15.56 20.06 12.63
N GLN A 124 16.70 20.35 11.99
CA GLN A 124 17.15 21.72 11.71
C GLN A 124 16.23 22.45 10.73
N THR A 125 15.71 21.75 9.71
CA THR A 125 14.92 22.40 8.65
C THR A 125 13.44 22.56 9.00
N HIS A 126 12.95 21.86 10.02
CA HIS A 126 11.53 21.87 10.41
C HIS A 126 11.25 22.61 11.72
N SER A 127 12.28 22.91 12.53
CA SER A 127 12.13 23.54 13.86
C SER A 127 11.43 24.90 13.85
N ASP A 128 11.53 25.63 12.74
CA ASP A 128 11.00 27.00 12.64
C ASP A 128 9.48 27.04 12.47
N TRP A 129 8.87 25.96 11.97
CA TRP A 129 7.44 25.93 11.67
C TRP A 129 6.69 24.78 12.35
N LEU A 130 7.31 23.62 12.55
CA LEU A 130 6.68 22.43 13.11
C LEU A 130 6.89 22.37 14.62
N PRO A 131 5.87 22.63 15.45
CA PRO A 131 6.01 22.55 16.91
C PRO A 131 6.35 21.13 17.34
N TYR A 132 7.17 20.99 18.38
CA TYR A 132 7.60 19.68 18.89
C TYR A 132 8.16 18.79 17.77
N THR A 133 9.05 19.33 16.93
CA THR A 133 9.61 18.67 15.75
C THR A 133 10.16 17.28 16.07
N ALA A 134 10.97 17.15 17.12
CA ALA A 134 11.54 15.87 17.55
C ALA A 134 10.43 14.82 17.82
N ARG A 135 9.32 15.22 18.44
CA ARG A 135 8.22 14.31 18.73
C ARG A 135 7.51 13.83 17.47
N HIS A 136 7.36 14.69 16.47
CA HIS A 136 6.81 14.28 15.18
C HIS A 136 7.74 13.29 14.47
N LEU A 137 9.04 13.56 14.44
CA LEU A 137 10.05 12.68 13.82
C LEU A 137 10.23 11.34 14.56
N GLU A 138 9.79 11.23 15.82
CA GLU A 138 9.74 9.97 16.57
C GLU A 138 8.54 9.09 16.22
N VAL A 139 7.49 9.64 15.61
CA VAL A 139 6.20 8.96 15.42
C VAL A 139 5.81 8.87 13.94
N LEU A 140 6.17 9.87 13.13
CA LEU A 140 5.85 9.94 11.72
C LEU A 140 7.09 9.64 10.88
N ALA A 141 6.93 8.76 9.90
CA ALA A 141 7.86 8.66 8.79
C ALA A 141 7.81 9.95 7.95
N CYS A 142 8.91 10.31 7.28
CA CYS A 142 8.96 11.51 6.44
C CYS A 142 7.87 11.47 5.35
N GLU A 143 7.68 10.29 4.80
CA GLU A 143 6.67 9.92 3.80
C GLU A 143 5.26 10.31 4.22
N SER A 144 4.92 10.27 5.51
CA SER A 144 3.58 10.60 6.02
C SER A 144 3.21 12.08 5.83
N CYS A 145 4.19 12.98 5.77
CA CYS A 145 3.98 14.39 5.48
C CYS A 145 4.34 14.74 4.03
N HIS A 146 5.30 14.03 3.43
CA HIS A 146 5.81 14.32 2.10
C HIS A 146 5.13 13.56 0.96
N ILE A 147 4.26 12.59 1.25
CA ILE A 147 3.44 11.88 0.26
C ILE A 147 1.98 11.90 0.76
N PRO A 148 1.35 13.09 0.83
CA PRO A 148 -0.01 13.20 1.39
C PRO A 148 -1.09 12.58 0.49
N GLU A 149 -0.80 12.44 -0.80
CA GLU A 149 -1.73 11.98 -1.82
C GLU A 149 -0.98 11.40 -3.02
N LEU A 150 -1.56 10.39 -3.66
CA LEU A 150 -1.06 9.76 -4.88
C LEU A 150 -1.98 10.19 -6.02
N ASN A 151 -1.41 10.79 -7.06
CA ASN A 151 -2.19 11.36 -8.17
C ASN A 151 -2.48 10.33 -9.28
N ALA A 152 -1.87 9.16 -9.22
CA ALA A 152 -2.15 8.05 -10.11
C ALA A 152 -3.05 7.03 -9.41
N PRO A 153 -3.90 6.32 -10.17
CA PRO A 153 -4.74 5.28 -9.61
C PRO A 153 -3.90 4.08 -9.18
N ALA A 154 -4.45 3.30 -8.26
CA ALA A 154 -3.85 2.05 -7.81
C ALA A 154 -4.93 0.99 -7.69
N VAL A 155 -4.53 -0.28 -7.75
CA VAL A 155 -5.41 -1.40 -7.46
C VAL A 155 -5.92 -1.27 -6.03
N SER A 156 -7.22 -1.47 -5.85
CA SER A 156 -7.86 -1.59 -4.55
C SER A 156 -8.15 -3.04 -4.19
N SER A 157 -8.59 -3.82 -5.18
CA SER A 157 -8.93 -5.22 -4.95
C SER A 157 -8.82 -6.11 -6.17
N TYR A 158 -8.58 -7.39 -5.90
CA TYR A 158 -8.71 -8.50 -6.84
C TYR A 158 -9.78 -9.47 -6.36
N ASP A 159 -10.77 -9.74 -7.20
CA ASP A 159 -11.74 -10.81 -6.97
C ASP A 159 -11.42 -12.00 -7.89
N TRP A 160 -10.65 -12.95 -7.35
CA TRP A 160 -10.40 -14.26 -7.97
C TRP A 160 -11.49 -15.29 -7.63
N THR A 161 -12.59 -14.87 -6.99
CA THR A 161 -13.73 -15.78 -6.79
C THR A 161 -14.55 -15.94 -8.06
N VAL A 162 -14.44 -14.98 -8.97
CA VAL A 162 -15.04 -14.91 -10.31
C VAL A 162 -13.97 -14.72 -11.38
N LEU A 163 -14.28 -15.06 -12.63
CA LEU A 163 -13.38 -14.84 -13.77
C LEU A 163 -14.08 -14.10 -14.90
N THR A 164 -13.32 -13.23 -15.55
CA THR A 164 -13.64 -12.71 -16.89
C THR A 164 -13.47 -13.82 -17.94
N THR A 165 -14.02 -13.64 -19.14
CA THR A 165 -13.79 -14.56 -20.28
C THR A 165 -12.32 -14.65 -20.70
N ALA A 166 -11.50 -13.65 -20.37
CA ALA A 166 -10.05 -13.68 -20.53
C ALA A 166 -9.34 -14.57 -19.48
N GLY A 167 -10.07 -15.14 -18.52
CA GLY A 167 -9.53 -15.94 -17.43
C GLY A 167 -8.77 -15.13 -16.39
N ALA A 168 -9.07 -13.83 -16.26
CA ALA A 168 -8.50 -12.92 -15.27
C ALA A 168 -9.52 -12.58 -14.17
N ALA A 169 -9.02 -12.24 -12.98
CA ALA A 169 -9.85 -11.71 -11.89
C ALA A 169 -10.54 -10.40 -12.28
N VAL A 170 -11.69 -10.16 -11.64
CA VAL A 170 -12.27 -8.81 -11.61
C VAL A 170 -11.39 -7.93 -10.74
N THR A 171 -10.93 -6.82 -11.30
CA THR A 171 -10.02 -5.88 -10.63
C THR A 171 -10.69 -4.53 -10.48
N ASP A 172 -10.60 -3.97 -9.28
CA ASP A 172 -11.03 -2.60 -9.02
C ASP A 172 -9.81 -1.71 -8.75
N CYS A 173 -9.88 -0.49 -9.28
CA CYS A 173 -8.94 0.57 -9.06
C CYS A 173 -9.53 1.62 -8.10
N ARG A 174 -8.72 2.14 -7.19
CA ARG A 174 -9.04 3.38 -6.47
C ARG A 174 -8.44 4.57 -7.21
N GLY A 175 -9.17 5.68 -7.16
CA GLY A 175 -8.76 6.92 -7.78
C GLY A 175 -8.99 6.99 -9.28
N LEU A 176 -9.90 6.17 -9.83
CA LEU A 176 -10.26 6.12 -11.25
C LEU A 176 -11.76 5.85 -11.41
N ASP A 177 -12.45 6.67 -12.19
CA ASP A 177 -13.89 6.52 -12.51
C ASP A 177 -14.09 5.69 -13.79
N GLY A 178 -13.69 4.41 -13.76
CA GLY A 178 -13.72 3.52 -14.92
C GLY A 178 -12.47 2.66 -14.96
N ASP A 179 -11.97 2.38 -16.17
CA ASP A 179 -10.81 1.51 -16.38
C ASP A 179 -9.76 2.14 -17.32
N ASP A 180 -10.03 3.30 -17.95
CA ASP A 180 -9.11 3.98 -18.87
C ASP A 180 -8.66 5.35 -18.31
N PRO A 181 -7.44 5.50 -17.76
CA PRO A 181 -7.00 6.74 -17.13
C PRO A 181 -6.76 7.91 -18.09
N VAL A 182 -6.82 7.68 -19.41
CA VAL A 182 -6.74 8.73 -20.42
C VAL A 182 -8.11 9.34 -20.70
N ASN A 183 -9.18 8.56 -20.63
CA ASN A 183 -10.54 8.98 -20.94
C ASN A 183 -11.41 9.18 -19.70
N ASP A 184 -11.21 8.35 -18.67
CA ASP A 184 -11.94 8.37 -17.40
C ASP A 184 -11.26 9.28 -16.38
N LEU A 185 -12.04 9.85 -15.47
CA LEU A 185 -11.54 10.81 -14.49
C LEU A 185 -10.64 10.09 -13.47
N VAL A 186 -9.41 10.56 -13.34
CA VAL A 186 -8.45 10.12 -12.32
C VAL A 186 -8.47 11.11 -11.16
N THR A 187 -8.86 10.64 -9.99
CA THR A 187 -8.90 11.43 -8.75
C THR A 187 -7.72 11.15 -7.83
N GLY A 188 -6.98 10.06 -8.07
CA GLY A 188 -5.93 9.63 -7.15
C GLY A 188 -6.49 9.12 -5.82
N TYR A 189 -5.66 9.02 -4.80
CA TYR A 189 -6.12 8.63 -3.47
C TYR A 189 -5.16 9.08 -2.36
N GLN A 190 -5.70 9.22 -1.15
CA GLN A 190 -4.90 9.41 0.05
C GLN A 190 -4.50 8.06 0.65
N PRO A 191 -3.21 7.84 0.94
CA PRO A 191 -2.75 6.59 1.52
C PRO A 191 -3.19 6.47 2.98
N VAL A 192 -3.30 5.23 3.47
CA VAL A 192 -3.54 5.01 4.90
C VAL A 192 -2.22 5.01 5.66
N LEU A 193 -2.20 5.63 6.84
CA LEU A 193 -1.05 5.59 7.73
C LEU A 193 -1.13 4.39 8.65
N MET A 194 -0.08 3.56 8.67
CA MET A 194 0.02 2.38 9.53
C MET A 194 1.37 2.34 10.22
N GLN A 195 1.42 1.78 11.44
CA GLN A 195 2.65 1.71 12.22
C GLN A 195 3.59 0.64 11.64
N ARG A 196 4.71 1.08 11.05
CA ARG A 196 5.81 0.24 10.57
C ARG A 196 6.84 0.04 11.67
N SER A 197 7.31 -1.19 11.85
CA SER A 197 8.51 -1.50 12.62
C SER A 197 9.74 -1.46 11.72
N ASN A 198 10.67 -0.56 12.02
CA ASN A 198 11.89 -0.37 11.24
C ASN A 198 13.03 -1.25 11.78
N VAL A 199 14.05 -1.48 10.93
CA VAL A 199 15.27 -2.23 11.29
C VAL A 199 16.06 -1.60 12.45
N ASP A 200 15.94 -0.30 12.69
CA ASP A 200 16.59 0.40 13.80
C ASP A 200 15.76 0.32 15.11
N GLY A 201 14.68 -0.46 15.12
CA GLY A 201 13.82 -0.66 16.28
C GLY A 201 12.79 0.46 16.49
N LYS A 202 12.78 1.51 15.67
CA LYS A 202 11.75 2.55 15.74
C LYS A 202 10.44 2.06 15.14
N THR A 203 9.33 2.55 15.69
CA THR A 203 8.00 2.36 15.12
C THR A 203 7.44 3.69 14.64
N LEU A 204 7.14 3.78 13.34
CA LEU A 204 6.70 5.03 12.71
C LEU A 204 5.41 4.79 11.90
N LEU A 205 4.47 5.73 11.97
CA LEU A 205 3.36 5.79 11.04
C LEU A 205 3.90 6.14 9.65
N ALA A 206 3.66 5.27 8.67
CA ALA A 206 4.08 5.39 7.28
C ALA A 206 2.90 5.14 6.32
N PRO A 207 2.93 5.68 5.09
CA PRO A 207 1.84 5.53 4.14
C PRO A 207 1.85 4.18 3.40
N TYR A 208 0.66 3.62 3.21
CA TYR A 208 0.42 2.36 2.51
C TYR A 208 -0.76 2.44 1.56
N ASN A 209 -0.65 1.67 0.48
CA ASN A 209 -1.80 1.19 -0.27
C ASN A 209 -2.21 -0.18 0.29
N LEU A 210 -3.50 -0.38 0.59
CA LEU A 210 -4.01 -1.69 0.98
C LEU A 210 -4.71 -2.36 -0.20
N ILE A 211 -4.26 -3.55 -0.62
CA ILE A 211 -4.92 -4.32 -1.67
C ILE A 211 -5.61 -5.53 -1.03
N THR A 212 -6.90 -5.69 -1.31
CA THR A 212 -7.66 -6.85 -0.85
C THR A 212 -7.86 -7.86 -1.95
N SER A 213 -7.55 -9.13 -1.69
CA SER A 213 -7.78 -10.22 -2.64
C SER A 213 -8.74 -11.24 -2.05
N TRP A 214 -9.78 -11.63 -2.79
CA TRP A 214 -10.58 -12.81 -2.48
C TRP A 214 -10.30 -13.91 -3.47
N TYR A 215 -10.21 -15.14 -2.99
CA TYR A 215 -9.89 -16.30 -3.82
C TYR A 215 -10.50 -17.57 -3.21
N TRP A 216 -10.65 -18.59 -4.04
CA TRP A 216 -11.06 -19.91 -3.60
C TRP A 216 -9.88 -20.68 -3.02
N ILE A 217 -10.12 -21.39 -1.92
CA ILE A 217 -9.24 -22.43 -1.39
C ILE A 217 -9.95 -23.77 -1.36
N TYR A 218 -9.17 -24.85 -1.35
CA TYR A 218 -9.64 -26.22 -1.20
C TYR A 218 -8.74 -26.99 -0.23
N ASP A 219 -9.26 -28.07 0.33
CA ASP A 219 -8.48 -28.96 1.20
C ASP A 219 -7.87 -30.09 0.37
N ASP A 220 -6.57 -30.31 0.55
CA ASP A 220 -5.89 -31.47 -0.01
C ASP A 220 -6.26 -32.76 0.75
N PRO A 221 -5.89 -33.95 0.24
CA PRO A 221 -6.18 -35.21 0.91
C PRO A 221 -5.56 -35.37 2.32
N ASN A 222 -4.58 -34.54 2.69
CA ASN A 222 -3.94 -34.54 3.99
C ASN A 222 -4.59 -33.56 4.98
N GLY A 223 -5.55 -32.74 4.52
CA GLY A 223 -6.26 -31.75 5.31
C GLY A 223 -5.60 -30.36 5.33
N GLU A 224 -4.62 -30.12 4.47
CA GLU A 224 -4.01 -28.79 4.28
C GLU A 224 -4.80 -27.99 3.25
N SER A 225 -4.94 -26.68 3.45
CA SER A 225 -5.70 -25.82 2.53
C SER A 225 -4.78 -25.07 1.58
N TYR A 226 -5.14 -25.05 0.29
CA TYR A 226 -4.39 -24.36 -0.75
C TYR A 226 -5.30 -23.50 -1.62
N PRO A 227 -4.80 -22.37 -2.15
CA PRO A 227 -5.50 -21.65 -3.21
C PRO A 227 -5.82 -22.57 -4.39
N VAL A 228 -7.03 -22.46 -4.91
CA VAL A 228 -7.44 -23.12 -6.16
C VAL A 228 -6.53 -22.61 -7.28
N ARG A 229 -5.96 -23.54 -8.06
CA ARG A 229 -5.08 -23.18 -9.16
C ARG A 229 -5.88 -22.48 -10.25
N LEU A 230 -5.27 -21.50 -10.92
CA LEU A 230 -5.92 -20.76 -11.99
C LEU A 230 -6.53 -21.67 -13.07
N VAL A 231 -5.84 -22.76 -13.44
CA VAL A 231 -6.35 -23.72 -14.42
C VAL A 231 -7.65 -24.43 -13.98
N ASP A 232 -7.79 -24.73 -12.69
CA ASP A 232 -9.01 -25.37 -12.17
C ASP A 232 -10.13 -24.35 -12.06
N LEU A 233 -9.82 -23.11 -11.67
CA LEU A 233 -10.78 -22.02 -11.64
C LEU A 233 -11.29 -21.67 -13.04
N GLN A 234 -10.40 -21.63 -14.04
CA GLN A 234 -10.77 -21.47 -15.44
C GLN A 234 -11.66 -22.62 -15.92
N ALA A 235 -11.33 -23.88 -15.58
CA ALA A 235 -12.17 -25.02 -15.92
C ALA A 235 -13.54 -25.02 -15.24
N ALA A 236 -13.68 -24.37 -14.07
CA ALA A 236 -14.95 -24.20 -13.39
C ALA A 236 -15.82 -23.09 -13.99
N TYR A 237 -15.21 -22.05 -14.57
CA TYR A 237 -15.91 -20.89 -15.12
C TYR A 237 -16.14 -20.94 -16.62
N LEU A 238 -15.21 -21.53 -17.38
CA LEU A 238 -15.10 -21.34 -18.83
C LEU A 238 -15.13 -22.67 -19.60
N GLU A 239 -15.81 -22.66 -20.75
CA GLU A 239 -15.76 -23.67 -21.80
C GLU A 239 -15.31 -23.00 -23.11
N GLY A 240 -14.00 -23.03 -23.39
CA GLY A 240 -13.41 -22.25 -24.46
C GLY A 240 -13.46 -20.75 -24.15
N ASP A 241 -14.05 -19.96 -25.04
CA ASP A 241 -14.17 -18.50 -24.90
C ASP A 241 -15.50 -18.06 -24.25
N HIS A 242 -16.29 -19.01 -23.73
CA HIS A 242 -17.61 -18.79 -23.15
C HIS A 242 -17.68 -19.25 -21.69
N TYR A 243 -18.62 -18.69 -20.93
CA TYR A 243 -18.95 -19.19 -19.61
C TYR A 243 -19.62 -20.57 -19.67
N VAL A 244 -19.32 -21.42 -18.69
CA VAL A 244 -20.07 -22.67 -18.48
C VAL A 244 -21.55 -22.32 -18.25
N PRO A 245 -22.52 -23.06 -18.83
CA PRO A 245 -23.95 -22.70 -18.77
C PRO A 245 -24.50 -22.44 -17.36
N ALA A 246 -24.06 -23.21 -16.37
CA ALA A 246 -24.48 -23.04 -14.98
C ALA A 246 -24.00 -21.71 -14.37
N ILE A 247 -22.80 -21.25 -14.75
CA ILE A 247 -22.27 -19.96 -14.32
C ILE A 247 -23.03 -18.82 -14.98
N LEU A 248 -23.26 -18.91 -16.29
CA LEU A 248 -24.03 -17.91 -17.01
C LEU A 248 -25.44 -17.77 -16.41
N GLU A 249 -26.17 -18.88 -16.23
CA GLU A 249 -27.52 -18.88 -15.65
C GLU A 249 -27.58 -18.27 -14.24
N ALA A 250 -26.53 -18.43 -13.44
CA ALA A 250 -26.50 -17.94 -12.07
C ALA A 250 -26.08 -16.46 -11.94
N PHE A 251 -25.31 -15.94 -12.89
CA PHE A 251 -24.73 -14.60 -12.82
C PHE A 251 -25.39 -13.59 -13.78
N ASP A 252 -25.98 -14.03 -14.89
CA ASP A 252 -26.66 -13.21 -15.91
C ASP A 252 -28.00 -12.71 -15.35
N ALA A 253 -27.94 -11.56 -14.68
CA ALA A 253 -29.06 -11.00 -13.94
C ALA A 253 -30.04 -10.28 -14.86
N ASP A 254 -29.54 -9.70 -15.96
CA ASP A 254 -30.36 -8.99 -16.95
C ASP A 254 -30.80 -9.85 -18.15
N GLN A 255 -30.31 -11.10 -18.22
CA GLN A 255 -30.66 -12.12 -19.21
C GLN A 255 -30.25 -11.74 -20.63
N ASP A 256 -29.16 -10.98 -20.80
CA ASP A 256 -28.64 -10.59 -22.11
C ASP A 256 -27.69 -11.64 -22.73
N GLY A 257 -27.29 -12.65 -21.96
CA GLY A 257 -26.42 -13.74 -22.39
C GLY A 257 -24.92 -13.46 -22.28
N GLU A 258 -24.53 -12.32 -21.71
CA GLU A 258 -23.16 -11.95 -21.38
C GLU A 258 -23.04 -11.69 -19.87
N LEU A 259 -21.81 -11.63 -19.33
CA LEU A 259 -21.61 -11.25 -17.92
C LEU A 259 -20.80 -9.97 -17.83
N SER A 260 -21.43 -8.93 -17.30
CA SER A 260 -20.82 -7.64 -17.02
C SER A 260 -19.98 -7.65 -15.73
N LYS A 261 -19.12 -6.64 -15.54
CA LYS A 261 -18.35 -6.43 -14.30
C LYS A 261 -19.27 -6.34 -13.07
N THR A 262 -20.47 -5.79 -13.23
CA THR A 262 -21.47 -5.67 -12.16
C THR A 262 -22.13 -7.00 -11.79
N GLU A 263 -22.19 -7.95 -12.71
CA GLU A 263 -22.76 -9.28 -12.48
C GLU A 263 -21.73 -10.25 -11.92
N LEU A 264 -20.47 -10.11 -12.34
CA LEU A 264 -19.31 -10.87 -11.87
C LEU A 264 -18.94 -10.50 -10.42
N VAL A 265 -19.81 -10.90 -9.50
CA VAL A 265 -19.65 -10.79 -8.05
C VAL A 265 -20.45 -11.90 -7.37
N ILE A 266 -19.85 -12.54 -6.36
CA ILE A 266 -20.56 -13.51 -5.50
C ILE A 266 -21.23 -12.75 -4.34
N ASP A 267 -22.45 -12.29 -4.59
CA ASP A 267 -23.28 -11.50 -3.66
C ASP A 267 -24.46 -12.29 -3.07
N SER A 268 -24.55 -13.59 -3.35
CA SER A 268 -25.59 -14.48 -2.82
C SER A 268 -25.13 -15.92 -2.64
N ASP A 269 -25.75 -16.63 -1.69
CA ASP A 269 -25.51 -18.06 -1.43
C ASP A 269 -25.73 -18.92 -2.68
N ALA A 270 -26.62 -18.50 -3.57
CA ALA A 270 -26.92 -19.21 -4.82
C ALA A 270 -25.72 -19.17 -5.78
N LYS A 271 -25.16 -17.98 -6.02
CA LYS A 271 -23.94 -17.83 -6.85
C LYS A 271 -22.76 -18.58 -6.23
N GLU A 272 -22.58 -18.49 -4.92
CA GLU A 272 -21.51 -19.21 -4.23
C GLU A 272 -21.64 -20.73 -4.38
N SER A 273 -22.86 -21.25 -4.25
CA SER A 273 -23.14 -22.69 -4.36
C SER A 273 -22.83 -23.23 -5.76
N VAL A 274 -23.20 -22.50 -6.82
CA VAL A 274 -22.93 -22.90 -8.20
C VAL A 274 -21.43 -23.04 -8.45
N VAL A 275 -20.62 -22.07 -7.99
CA VAL A 275 -19.16 -22.12 -8.17
C VAL A 275 -18.55 -23.26 -7.34
N LYS A 276 -19.02 -23.49 -6.11
CA LYS A 276 -18.60 -24.63 -5.29
C LYS A 276 -18.88 -25.97 -5.96
N GLU A 277 -20.04 -26.11 -6.59
CA GLU A 277 -20.43 -27.33 -7.31
C GLU A 277 -19.50 -27.57 -8.51
N GLN A 278 -19.17 -26.53 -9.28
CA GLN A 278 -18.20 -26.64 -10.39
C GLN A 278 -16.81 -27.06 -9.89
N LEU A 279 -16.29 -26.41 -8.84
CA LEU A 279 -14.99 -26.76 -8.25
C LEU A 279 -14.97 -28.18 -7.68
N THR A 280 -16.07 -28.60 -7.03
CA THR A 280 -16.21 -29.97 -6.49
C THR A 280 -16.26 -31.01 -7.59
N ALA A 281 -16.90 -30.71 -8.73
CA ALA A 281 -16.93 -31.60 -9.90
C ALA A 281 -15.54 -31.83 -10.50
N LEU A 282 -14.60 -30.89 -10.32
CA LEU A 282 -13.18 -31.04 -10.68
C LEU A 282 -12.37 -31.87 -9.65
N GLY A 283 -13.00 -32.31 -8.56
CA GLY A 283 -12.37 -33.10 -7.51
C GLY A 283 -11.74 -32.28 -6.39
N LEU A 284 -11.98 -30.97 -6.33
CA LEU A 284 -11.53 -30.11 -5.23
C LEU A 284 -12.43 -30.32 -4.01
N THR A 285 -11.82 -30.63 -2.87
CA THR A 285 -12.56 -30.94 -1.64
C THR A 285 -12.77 -29.67 -0.82
N ASN A 286 -13.99 -29.50 -0.28
CA ASN A 286 -14.35 -28.38 0.60
C ASN A 286 -13.97 -26.98 0.05
N PRO A 287 -14.35 -26.64 -1.21
CA PRO A 287 -14.07 -25.33 -1.77
C PRO A 287 -14.77 -24.23 -0.97
N ARG A 288 -14.01 -23.20 -0.58
CA ARG A 288 -14.53 -22.04 0.16
C ARG A 288 -13.74 -20.77 -0.19
N ILE A 289 -14.37 -19.62 0.02
CA ILE A 289 -13.75 -18.32 -0.23
C ILE A 289 -12.92 -17.91 0.98
N GLU A 290 -11.71 -17.42 0.74
CA GLU A 290 -10.90 -16.69 1.69
C GLU A 290 -10.58 -15.29 1.14
N GLY A 291 -10.27 -14.37 2.05
CA GLY A 291 -9.88 -13.02 1.70
C GLY A 291 -8.62 -12.59 2.45
N GLN A 292 -7.72 -11.86 1.79
CA GLN A 292 -6.51 -11.32 2.37
C GLN A 292 -6.33 -9.84 2.06
N VAL A 293 -5.82 -9.07 3.03
CA VAL A 293 -5.41 -7.67 2.86
C VAL A 293 -3.89 -7.57 2.93
N GLN A 294 -3.27 -7.07 1.86
CA GLN A 294 -1.84 -6.87 1.75
C GLN A 294 -1.49 -5.38 1.78
N PRO A 295 -0.64 -4.92 2.72
CA PRO A 295 -0.08 -3.58 2.69
C PRO A 295 1.08 -3.48 1.68
N TYR A 296 1.05 -2.43 0.86
CA TYR A 296 2.11 -2.05 -0.08
C TYR A 296 2.69 -0.70 0.33
N SER A 297 3.98 -0.68 0.64
CA SER A 297 4.68 0.53 1.12
C SER A 297 4.80 1.59 0.03
N ILE A 298 4.53 2.84 0.39
CA ILE A 298 4.66 4.01 -0.48
C ILE A 298 5.90 4.81 -0.02
N ASN A 299 6.88 4.97 -0.90
CA ASN A 299 8.18 5.58 -0.60
C ASN A 299 8.70 6.55 -1.70
N HIS A 300 7.96 6.67 -2.80
CA HIS A 300 8.18 7.58 -3.92
C HIS A 300 6.96 8.50 -4.06
N ASP A 301 6.99 9.38 -5.06
CA ASP A 301 6.05 10.50 -5.21
C ASP A 301 6.23 11.56 -4.13
N VAL A 302 7.48 11.71 -3.69
CA VAL A 302 7.83 12.68 -2.66
C VAL A 302 7.56 14.08 -3.20
N ALA A 303 6.66 14.78 -2.52
CA ALA A 303 6.30 16.15 -2.82
C ALA A 303 7.34 17.14 -2.28
N ARG A 304 7.52 18.23 -3.02
CA ARG A 304 8.28 19.40 -2.55
C ARG A 304 7.54 20.10 -1.39
N SER A 305 8.26 20.87 -0.58
CA SER A 305 7.76 21.47 0.67
C SER A 305 6.45 22.26 0.54
N GLU A 306 6.20 22.92 -0.59
CA GLU A 306 4.95 23.66 -0.84
C GLU A 306 3.69 22.77 -0.88
N TRP A 307 3.87 21.46 -1.11
CA TRP A 307 2.82 20.46 -1.29
C TRP A 307 2.88 19.36 -0.22
N ALA A 308 3.83 19.45 0.71
CA ALA A 308 3.88 18.58 1.88
C ALA A 308 2.84 19.04 2.91
N THR A 309 2.35 18.11 3.74
CA THR A 309 1.41 18.44 4.82
C THR A 309 2.06 19.39 5.82
N SER A 310 1.60 20.63 5.85
CA SER A 310 2.00 21.65 6.83
C SER A 310 0.84 22.17 7.69
N ASP A 311 -0.41 21.84 7.34
CA ASP A 311 -1.57 22.15 8.18
C ASP A 311 -1.74 21.08 9.25
N CYS A 312 -1.61 21.48 10.52
CA CYS A 312 -1.78 20.59 11.67
C CYS A 312 -3.15 19.90 11.68
N GLN A 313 -4.21 20.55 11.16
CA GLN A 313 -5.56 19.99 11.18
C GLN A 313 -5.68 18.73 10.31
N THR A 314 -4.85 18.57 9.28
CA THR A 314 -4.82 17.36 8.44
C THR A 314 -4.59 16.08 9.26
N CYS A 315 -3.85 16.17 10.38
CA CYS A 315 -3.56 15.03 11.25
C CYS A 315 -4.23 15.11 12.63
N HIS A 316 -4.57 16.31 13.11
CA HIS A 316 -5.10 16.51 14.47
C HIS A 316 -6.62 16.69 14.54
N HIS A 317 -7.31 16.81 13.41
CA HIS A 317 -8.78 16.83 13.37
C HIS A 317 -9.37 15.43 13.68
N ASP A 318 -10.65 15.37 14.04
CA ASP A 318 -11.34 14.11 14.35
C ASP A 318 -11.42 13.20 13.10
N ASP A 319 -11.70 13.82 11.95
CA ASP A 319 -11.65 13.22 10.60
C ASP A 319 -10.32 13.56 9.92
N SER A 320 -9.23 12.96 10.41
CA SER A 320 -7.88 13.24 9.93
C SER A 320 -7.24 12.07 9.19
N LEU A 321 -6.12 12.36 8.50
CA LEU A 321 -5.32 11.39 7.75
C LEU A 321 -4.90 10.17 8.58
N VAL A 322 -4.73 10.33 9.90
CA VAL A 322 -4.31 9.24 10.81
C VAL A 322 -5.45 8.31 11.20
N THR A 323 -6.71 8.71 11.03
CA THR A 323 -7.90 7.93 11.45
C THR A 323 -8.95 7.75 10.36
N GLN A 324 -8.76 8.34 9.19
CA GLN A 324 -9.75 8.28 8.12
C GLN A 324 -9.92 6.85 7.58
N PRO A 325 -11.17 6.40 7.35
CA PRO A 325 -11.42 5.11 6.72
C PRO A 325 -10.94 5.08 5.26
N LEU A 326 -10.28 3.99 4.88
CA LEU A 326 -9.94 3.66 3.50
C LEU A 326 -10.92 2.61 2.96
N LYS A 327 -11.62 2.93 1.87
CA LYS A 327 -12.44 1.93 1.16
C LYS A 327 -11.52 0.94 0.44
N LEU A 328 -11.66 -0.34 0.76
CA LEU A 328 -10.84 -1.41 0.20
C LEU A 328 -11.48 -2.06 -1.03
N ALA A 329 -12.79 -2.26 -1.01
CA ALA A 329 -13.52 -2.87 -2.13
C ALA A 329 -14.99 -2.41 -2.15
N ASN A 330 -15.60 -2.53 -3.33
CA ASN A 330 -17.03 -2.25 -3.53
C ASN A 330 -17.93 -3.35 -2.95
N ASN A 331 -17.45 -4.59 -2.94
CA ASN A 331 -18.20 -5.77 -2.51
C ASN A 331 -17.31 -6.69 -1.66
N THR A 332 -17.93 -7.59 -0.90
CA THR A 332 -17.27 -8.68 -0.14
C THR A 332 -17.80 -10.03 -0.64
N PRO A 333 -17.10 -10.71 -1.57
CA PRO A 333 -17.52 -12.00 -2.11
C PRO A 333 -17.85 -13.03 -1.01
N GLY A 334 -19.04 -13.63 -1.09
CA GLY A 334 -19.54 -14.59 -0.09
C GLY A 334 -19.71 -14.00 1.33
N GLY A 335 -19.74 -12.67 1.47
CA GLY A 335 -19.74 -11.99 2.77
C GLY A 335 -18.46 -12.18 3.58
N VAL A 336 -17.38 -12.69 2.97
CA VAL A 336 -16.13 -13.04 3.66
C VAL A 336 -15.36 -11.78 4.04
N THR A 337 -15.20 -11.55 5.34
CA THR A 337 -14.27 -10.54 5.86
C THR A 337 -12.84 -11.04 5.70
N PRO A 338 -11.97 -10.33 4.96
CA PRO A 338 -10.58 -10.75 4.78
C PRO A 338 -9.76 -10.57 6.06
N THR A 339 -8.62 -11.26 6.14
CA THR A 339 -7.62 -11.07 7.19
C THR A 339 -6.38 -10.40 6.63
N PHE A 340 -5.60 -9.71 7.47
CA PHE A 340 -4.30 -9.22 7.01
C PHE A 340 -3.29 -10.37 6.90
N VAL A 341 -2.38 -10.27 5.94
CA VAL A 341 -1.23 -11.18 5.84
C VAL A 341 -0.35 -11.09 7.10
N SER A 342 0.16 -12.24 7.56
CA SER A 342 0.90 -12.32 8.83
C SER A 342 2.35 -11.84 8.74
N ASP A 343 2.97 -11.97 7.57
CA ASP A 343 4.42 -11.84 7.41
C ASP A 343 4.82 -10.44 6.95
N THR A 344 4.38 -9.42 7.69
CA THR A 344 4.68 -8.01 7.39
C THR A 344 5.29 -7.30 8.60
N ASN A 345 6.01 -6.21 8.36
CA ASN A 345 6.57 -5.35 9.42
C ASN A 345 5.60 -4.22 9.82
N VAL A 346 4.30 -4.39 9.61
CA VAL A 346 3.28 -3.35 9.80
C VAL A 346 2.23 -3.83 10.78
N ALA A 347 1.87 -2.98 11.75
CA ALA A 347 0.79 -3.28 12.68
C ALA A 347 -0.58 -3.18 11.98
N THR A 348 -1.43 -4.18 12.19
CA THR A 348 -2.78 -4.28 11.61
C THR A 348 -3.83 -4.02 12.68
N SER A 349 -3.67 -2.92 13.40
CA SER A 349 -4.41 -2.57 14.61
C SER A 349 -5.77 -1.93 14.35
N GLY A 350 -6.03 -1.53 13.10
CA GLY A 350 -7.32 -0.98 12.69
C GLY A 350 -8.45 -2.01 12.62
N THR A 351 -9.61 -1.55 12.20
CA THR A 351 -10.83 -2.38 12.08
C THR A 351 -11.26 -2.51 10.63
N LEU A 352 -11.66 -3.72 10.25
CA LEU A 352 -12.30 -4.01 8.97
C LEU A 352 -13.81 -4.05 9.18
N ASN A 353 -14.54 -3.18 8.48
CA ASN A 353 -15.99 -3.06 8.59
C ASN A 353 -16.63 -3.21 7.21
N GLN A 354 -17.69 -4.02 7.15
CA GLN A 354 -18.53 -4.15 5.97
C GLN A 354 -19.74 -3.21 6.11
N ILE A 355 -19.94 -2.32 5.13
CA ILE A 355 -21.05 -1.36 5.12
C ILE A 355 -21.72 -1.46 3.76
N ASN A 356 -22.96 -1.97 3.73
CA ASN A 356 -23.74 -2.18 2.50
C ASN A 356 -22.97 -2.97 1.42
N GLY A 357 -22.28 -4.04 1.81
CA GLY A 357 -21.45 -4.86 0.91
C GLY A 357 -20.03 -4.34 0.68
N ALA A 358 -19.78 -3.03 0.82
CA ALA A 358 -18.45 -2.46 0.66
C ALA A 358 -17.57 -2.71 1.89
N LEU A 359 -16.28 -2.94 1.66
CA LEU A 359 -15.28 -3.15 2.70
C LEU A 359 -14.49 -1.87 2.99
N PHE A 360 -14.37 -1.52 4.26
CA PHE A 360 -13.56 -0.39 4.73
C PHE A 360 -12.55 -0.83 5.78
N TYR A 361 -11.35 -0.24 5.75
CA TYR A 361 -10.38 -0.30 6.83
C TYR A 361 -10.29 1.05 7.54
N THR A 362 -10.47 1.06 8.86
CA THR A 362 -10.28 2.27 9.68
C THR A 362 -9.05 2.09 10.57
N PRO A 363 -7.98 2.86 10.38
CA PRO A 363 -6.78 2.79 11.21
C PRO A 363 -7.09 3.23 12.65
N GLN A 364 -6.40 2.61 13.62
CA GLN A 364 -6.54 2.89 15.05
C GLN A 364 -5.16 3.11 15.68
N PRO A 365 -4.51 4.25 15.44
CA PRO A 365 -3.15 4.52 15.92
C PRO A 365 -3.03 4.43 17.46
N GLU A 366 -4.13 4.64 18.20
CA GLU A 366 -4.16 4.47 19.66
C GLU A 366 -3.91 3.03 20.11
N ALA A 367 -4.41 2.05 19.34
CA ALA A 367 -4.17 0.64 19.62
C ALA A 367 -2.69 0.26 19.44
N ASP A 368 -1.96 1.07 18.66
CA ASP A 368 -0.51 1.00 18.45
C ASP A 368 0.29 1.85 19.45
N GLY A 369 -0.36 2.37 20.50
CA GLY A 369 0.25 3.19 21.53
C GLY A 369 0.62 4.61 21.07
N VAL A 370 0.11 5.07 19.92
CA VAL A 370 0.33 6.42 19.44
C VAL A 370 -0.64 7.37 20.13
N TYR A 371 -0.10 8.37 20.83
CA TYR A 371 -0.87 9.45 21.43
C TYR A 371 -0.82 10.70 20.56
N ILE A 372 -1.99 11.09 20.04
CA ILE A 372 -2.26 12.28 19.24
C ILE A 372 -2.79 13.38 20.18
N PHE A 373 -1.94 14.40 20.40
CA PHE A 373 -2.30 15.55 21.22
C PHE A 373 -3.53 16.28 20.65
N GLY A 374 -4.45 16.69 21.54
CA GLY A 374 -5.69 17.37 21.18
C GLY A 374 -6.84 16.43 20.80
N ARG A 375 -6.55 15.20 20.38
CA ARG A 375 -7.54 14.17 20.03
C ARG A 375 -7.74 13.16 21.16
N ASN A 376 -6.64 12.59 21.65
CA ASN A 376 -6.73 11.56 22.69
C ASN A 376 -6.99 12.17 24.05
N ARG A 377 -8.07 11.72 24.69
CA ARG A 377 -8.47 12.14 26.03
C ARG A 377 -7.99 11.14 27.06
N VAL A 378 -7.29 11.62 28.07
CA VAL A 378 -6.90 10.83 29.23
C VAL A 378 -7.76 11.27 30.40
N ALA A 379 -8.83 10.53 30.66
CA ALA A 379 -9.92 10.96 31.54
C ALA A 379 -9.45 11.46 32.92
N TRP A 380 -8.43 10.83 33.53
CA TRP A 380 -7.92 11.28 34.83
C TRP A 380 -7.14 12.59 34.75
N VAL A 381 -6.43 12.85 33.64
CA VAL A 381 -5.75 14.13 33.40
C VAL A 381 -6.79 15.22 33.21
N ASP A 382 -7.86 14.95 32.47
CA ASP A 382 -8.98 15.88 32.29
C ASP A 382 -9.64 16.22 33.63
N TRP A 383 -9.85 15.23 34.50
CA TRP A 383 -10.37 15.45 35.86
C TRP A 383 -9.43 16.30 36.72
N VAL A 384 -8.12 16.03 36.72
CA VAL A 384 -7.14 16.84 37.45
C VAL A 384 -7.08 18.27 36.91
N GLY A 385 -7.11 18.44 35.59
CA GLY A 385 -7.15 19.74 34.92
C GLY A 385 -8.40 20.53 35.30
N LEU A 386 -9.57 19.88 35.33
CA LEU A 386 -10.82 20.49 35.77
C LEU A 386 -10.74 20.92 37.25
N LEU A 387 -10.22 20.06 38.12
CA LEU A 387 -10.05 20.38 39.55
C LEU A 387 -9.07 21.56 39.76
N ALA A 388 -7.98 21.61 39.00
CA ALA A 388 -7.02 22.71 39.05
C ALA A 388 -7.64 24.03 38.56
N PHE A 389 -8.42 23.99 37.46
CA PHE A 389 -9.15 25.15 36.95
C PHE A 389 -10.17 25.67 37.97
N LEU A 390 -10.98 24.79 38.55
CA LEU A 390 -11.93 25.15 39.60
C LEU A 390 -11.22 25.71 40.84
N GLY A 391 -10.06 25.14 41.20
CA GLY A 391 -9.25 25.61 42.32
C GLY A 391 -8.63 27.00 42.10
N ALA A 392 -8.37 27.40 40.85
CA ALA A 392 -7.82 28.73 40.51
C ALA A 392 -8.89 29.83 40.45
N LEU A 393 -10.17 29.46 40.44
CA LEU A 393 -11.31 30.41 40.45
C LEU A 393 -11.76 30.80 41.87
N VAL A 394 -11.17 30.20 42.92
CA VAL A 394 -11.54 30.40 44.33
C VAL A 394 -10.57 31.33 45.04
#